data_AF-A0A7C2SQN4-F1
#
_entry.id   AF-A0A7C2SQN4-F1
#
_cell.length_a   1.000
_cell.length_b   1.000
_cell.length_c   1.000
_cell.angle_alpha   90.00
_cell.angle_beta   90.00
_cell.angle_gamma   90.00
#
_symmetry.space_group_name_H-M   'P 1'
#
loop_
_entity.id
_entity.type
_entity.pdbx_description
1 polymer ?
#
loop_
_entity_poly.entity_id
_entity_poly.type
_entity_poly.pdbx_seq_one_letter_code
_entity_poly.pdbx_strand_id
1 'polypeptide(L)' 'MKTQDIIVHPANAQEMSVIKAFFEALKIKFEVAKVSPYDSEFVAKIEKSRKQAAEGKTVKIDLDDIWK' A
#
# COMPACT_ATOMS: atom_id res chain seq x y z
N MET A 1 7.84 19.14 23.96
CA MET A 1 6.68 18.28 23.60
C MET A 1 7.14 17.29 22.56
N LYS A 2 6.68 16.04 22.61
CA LYS A 2 6.99 15.05 21.56
C LYS A 2 6.12 15.35 20.33
N THR A 3 6.73 15.46 19.16
CA THR A 3 6.01 15.52 17.88
C THR A 3 5.40 14.15 17.58
N GLN A 4 4.14 14.13 17.16
CA GLN A 4 3.41 12.93 16.74
C GLN A 4 3.03 13.09 15.27
N ASP A 5 3.19 12.02 14.51
CA ASP A 5 2.82 11.99 13.11
C ASP A 5 1.31 11.73 12.96
N ILE A 6 0.68 12.42 12.00
CA ILE A 6 -0.74 12.27 11.68
C ILE A 6 -0.84 11.72 10.26
N ILE A 7 -1.55 10.60 10.09
CA ILE A 7 -1.83 9.99 8.78
C ILE A 7 -3.29 10.30 8.43
N VAL A 8 -3.53 10.84 7.23
CA VAL A 8 -4.86 11.22 6.76
C VAL A 8 -5.21 10.40 5.51
N HIS A 9 -6.41 9.83 5.49
CA HIS A 9 -6.91 8.97 4.40
C HIS A 9 -8.10 9.63 3.67
N PRO A 10 -7.85 10.59 2.75
CA PRO A 10 -8.92 11.20 1.97
C PRO A 10 -9.62 10.17 1.07
N ALA A 11 -10.95 10.23 0.99
CA ALA A 11 -11.74 9.30 0.20
C ALA A 11 -11.81 9.66 -1.29
N ASN A 12 -11.57 10.92 -1.64
CA ASN A 12 -11.66 11.43 -3.01
C ASN A 12 -10.66 12.59 -3.27
N ALA A 13 -10.54 12.97 -4.54
CA ALA A 13 -9.61 14.02 -4.97
C ALA A 13 -9.95 15.42 -4.42
N GLN A 14 -11.23 15.68 -4.13
CA GLN A 14 -11.69 16.96 -3.60
C GLN A 14 -11.26 17.12 -2.14
N GLU A 15 -11.45 16.10 -1.30
CA GLU A 15 -10.96 16.06 0.09
C GLU A 15 -9.44 16.26 0.16
N MET A 16 -8.69 15.59 -0.71
CA MET A 16 -7.22 15.75 -0.77
C MET A 16 -6.82 17.20 -1.13
N SER A 17 -7.55 17.85 -2.03
CA SER A 17 -7.29 19.25 -2.40
C SER A 17 -7.51 20.20 -1.22
N VAL A 18 -8.60 20.01 -0.48
CA VAL A 18 -8.93 20.83 0.71
C VAL A 18 -7.87 20.64 1.80
N ILE A 19 -7.45 19.40 2.07
CA ILE A 19 -6.42 19.12 3.08
C ILE A 19 -5.08 19.78 2.73
N LYS A 20 -4.66 19.72 1.45
CA LYS A 20 -3.44 20.39 0.98
C LYS A 20 -3.49 21.90 1.22
N ALA A 21 -4.58 22.54 0.79
CA ALA A 21 -4.76 23.98 0.98
C ALA A 21 -4.75 24.38 2.46
N PHE A 22 -5.36 23.55 3.33
CA PHE A 22 -5.35 23.76 4.77
C PHE A 22 -3.93 23.67 5.37
N PHE A 23 -3.15 22.65 5.00
CA PHE A 23 -1.77 22.50 5.46
C PHE A 23 -0.86 23.62 4.95
N GLU A 24 -1.02 24.05 3.70
CA GLU A 24 -0.29 25.19 3.14
C GLU A 24 -0.61 26.49 3.88
N ALA A 25 -1.88 26.77 4.15
CA ALA A 25 -2.33 27.95 4.87
C ALA A 25 -1.72 28.02 6.29
N LEU A 26 -1.58 26.87 6.94
CA LEU A 26 -0.96 26.73 8.26
C LEU A 26 0.57 26.62 8.21
N LYS A 27 1.18 26.65 7.02
CA LYS A 27 2.62 26.45 6.79
C LYS A 27 3.15 25.14 7.39
N ILE A 28 2.31 24.12 7.45
CA ILE A 28 2.68 22.78 7.90
C ILE A 28 3.36 22.06 6.74
N LYS A 29 4.55 21.49 6.99
CA LYS A 29 5.23 20.63 6.02
C LYS A 29 4.50 19.29 5.94
N PHE A 30 4.18 18.84 4.74
CA PHE A 30 3.57 17.54 4.49
C PHE A 30 4.24 16.85 3.29
N GLU A 31 4.15 15.53 3.27
CA GLU A 31 4.60 14.70 2.15
C GLU A 31 3.44 13.82 1.69
N VAL A 32 3.29 13.66 0.38
CA VAL A 32 2.32 12.70 -0.18
C VAL A 32 3.02 11.35 -0.25
N ALA A 33 2.67 10.46 0.67
CA ALA A 33 3.18 9.10 0.65
C ALA A 33 2.78 8.41 -0.67
N LYS A 34 3.71 7.66 -1.27
CA LYS A 34 3.38 6.78 -2.39
C LYS A 34 2.40 5.72 -1.89
N VAL A 35 1.30 5.56 -2.64
CA VAL A 35 0.10 4.78 -2.27
C VAL A 35 0.39 3.31 -1.97
N SER A 36 1.53 2.79 -2.41
CA SER A 36 2.01 1.45 -2.08
C SER A 36 3.53 1.45 -1.99
N PRO A 37 4.13 0.84 -0.95
CA PRO A 37 5.57 0.57 -0.92
C PRO A 37 5.97 -0.49 -1.95
N TYR A 38 4.99 -1.18 -2.53
CA TYR A 38 5.20 -2.24 -3.51
C TYR A 38 4.94 -1.75 -4.93
N ASP A 39 5.83 -2.19 -5.82
CA ASP A 39 5.71 -2.00 -7.27
C ASP A 39 4.39 -2.57 -7.82
N SER A 40 3.79 -1.89 -8.80
CA SER A 40 2.52 -2.30 -9.39
C SER A 40 2.55 -3.67 -10.06
N GLU A 41 3.67 -4.06 -10.69
CA GLU A 41 3.83 -5.39 -11.29
C GLU A 41 3.89 -6.46 -10.20
N PHE A 42 4.51 -6.15 -9.06
CA PHE A 42 4.50 -7.04 -7.90
C PHE A 42 3.09 -7.26 -7.38
N VAL A 43 2.30 -6.19 -7.19
CA VAL A 43 0.90 -6.29 -6.73
C VAL A 43 0.08 -7.14 -7.71
N ALA A 44 0.19 -6.88 -9.02
CA ALA A 44 -0.51 -7.65 -10.05
C ALA A 44 -0.14 -9.15 -10.03
N LYS A 45 1.14 -9.48 -9.81
CA LYS A 45 1.61 -10.87 -9.67
C LYS A 45 0.99 -11.56 -8.45
N ILE A 46 0.91 -10.87 -7.31
CA ILE A 46 0.30 -11.41 -6.09
C ILE A 46 -1.20 -11.65 -6.28
N GLU A 47 -1.93 -10.71 -6.88
CA GLU A 47 -3.35 -10.87 -7.17
C GLU A 47 -3.61 -12.07 -8.10
N LYS A 48 -2.80 -12.21 -9.16
CA LYS A 48 -2.85 -13.38 -10.04
C LYS A 48 -2.61 -14.68 -9.27
N SER A 49 -1.62 -14.70 -8.38
CA SER A 49 -1.29 -15.89 -7.58
C SER A 49 -2.43 -16.25 -6.60
N ARG A 50 -3.06 -15.26 -5.96
CA ARG A 50 -4.25 -15.47 -5.11
C ARG A 50 -5.41 -16.07 -5.89
N LYS A 51 -5.65 -15.59 -7.12
CA LYS A 51 -6.67 -16.14 -8.01
C LYS A 51 -6.37 -17.60 -8.39
N GLN A 52 -5.12 -17.89 -8.77
CA GLN A 52 -4.68 -19.26 -9.08
C GLN A 52 -4.86 -20.19 -7.88
N ALA A 53 -4.55 -19.72 -6.66
CA ALA A 53 -4.75 -20.49 -5.45
C ALA A 53 -6.24 -20.79 -5.19
N ALA A 54 -7.12 -19.80 -5.36
CA ALA A 54 -8.57 -19.98 -5.26
C ALA A 54 -9.13 -20.95 -6.32
N GLU A 55 -8.52 -20.98 -7.51
CA GLU A 55 -8.83 -21.94 -8.59
C GLU A 55 -8.20 -23.33 -8.37
N GLY A 56 -7.48 -23.56 -7.26
CA GLY A 56 -6.83 -24.83 -6.95
C GLY A 56 -5.56 -25.10 -7.78
N LYS A 57 -5.03 -24.10 -8.50
CA LYS A 57 -3.78 -24.19 -9.29
C LYS A 57 -2.55 -24.03 -8.39
N THR A 58 -2.49 -24.84 -7.34
CA THR A 58 -1.40 -24.87 -6.37
C THR A 58 -0.62 -26.17 -6.48
N VAL A 59 0.67 -26.11 -6.20
CA VAL A 59 1.49 -27.31 -6.00
C VAL A 59 1.81 -27.44 -4.52
N LYS A 60 1.69 -28.65 -3.99
CA LYS A 60 2.21 -28.99 -2.66
C LYS A 60 3.66 -29.44 -2.82
N ILE A 61 4.54 -28.90 -2.00
CA ILE A 61 5.96 -29.25 -1.96
C ILE A 61 6.25 -29.65 -0.52
N ASP A 62 6.93 -30.78 -0.32
CA ASP A 62 7.31 -31.24 1.01
C ASP A 62 8.61 -30.55 1.46
N LEU A 63 8.83 -30.47 2.77
CA LEU A 63 9.95 -29.71 3.34
C LEU A 63 11.31 -30.25 2.87
N ASP A 64 11.41 -31.58 2.72
CA ASP A 64 12.61 -32.28 2.27
C ASP A 64 12.98 -31.94 0.82
N ASP A 65 12.03 -31.50 -0.01
CA ASP A 65 12.29 -31.05 -1.38
C ASP A 65 12.88 -29.63 -1.45
N ILE A 66 12.69 -28.84 -0.38
CA ILE A 66 13.11 -27.43 -0.30
C ILE A 66 14.53 -27.32 0.28
N TRP A 67 14.88 -28.17 1.25
CA TRP A 67 16.14 -28.11 2.00
C TRP A 67 17.07 -29.28 1.68
N LYS A 68 17.59 -29.32 0.44
CA LYS A 68 18.63 -30.28 0.02
C LYS A 68 20.03 -29.87 0.42
#